data_AF-A0A934XDI6-F1
#
_entry.id   AF-A0A934XDI6-F1
#
_cell.length_a   1.000
_cell.length_b   1.000
_cell.length_c   1.000
_cell.angle_alpha   90.00
_cell.angle_beta   90.00
_cell.angle_gamma   90.00
#
_symmetry.space_group_name_H-M   'P 1'
#
loop_
_entity.id
_entity.type
_entity.pdbx_description
1 polymer ?
#
loop_
_entity_poly.entity_id
_entity_poly.type
_entity_poly.pdbx_seq_one_letter_code
_entity_poly.pdbx_strand_id
1 'polypeptide(L)'
;MTPEHFPDSLRKDYEWIVIQLTKREPQIDYQGRVQKGSVEVTLQHMRNSTGVKIAEKLLQLYYAIDRYVNPRGQPTTLTNKVTKNSLFDFDASGTKKSTS
;
A
#
# COMPACT_ATOMS: atom_id res chain seq x y z
N MET A 1 15.02 -1.43 1.93
CA MET A 1 14.69 -2.87 1.86
C MET A 1 14.76 -3.28 0.39
N THR A 2 15.76 -4.06 0.01
CA THR A 2 15.96 -4.49 -1.39
C THR A 2 15.08 -5.69 -1.73
N PRO A 3 14.66 -5.86 -3.01
CA PRO A 3 13.82 -6.99 -3.45
C PRO A 3 14.42 -8.37 -3.16
N GLU A 4 15.74 -8.44 -3.00
CA GLU A 4 16.50 -9.65 -2.66
C GLU A 4 16.11 -10.26 -1.31
N HIS A 5 15.56 -9.47 -0.39
CA HIS A 5 15.08 -9.96 0.90
C HIS A 5 13.72 -10.67 0.84
N PHE A 6 13.04 -10.62 -0.31
CA PHE A 6 11.79 -11.35 -0.51
C PHE A 6 12.06 -12.74 -1.11
N PRO A 7 11.30 -13.77 -0.69
CA PRO A 7 11.27 -15.06 -1.39
C PRO A 7 11.02 -14.85 -2.88
N ASP A 8 11.62 -15.69 -3.74
CA ASP A 8 11.58 -15.52 -5.20
C ASP A 8 10.16 -15.43 -5.76
N SER A 9 9.21 -16.14 -5.16
CA SER A 9 7.79 -16.11 -5.53
C SER A 9 7.10 -14.75 -5.26
N LEU A 10 7.61 -13.98 -4.30
CA LEU A 10 7.04 -12.69 -3.86
C LEU A 10 7.81 -11.49 -4.41
N ARG A 11 9.06 -11.71 -4.86
CA ARG A 11 9.93 -10.66 -5.37
C ARG A 11 9.31 -9.89 -6.52
N LYS A 12 8.72 -10.58 -7.50
CA LYS A 12 8.09 -9.95 -8.68
C LYS A 12 6.94 -9.02 -8.30
N ASP A 13 6.13 -9.41 -7.31
CA ASP A 13 5.01 -8.59 -6.85
C ASP A 13 5.50 -7.35 -6.10
N TYR A 14 6.52 -7.52 -5.25
CA TYR A 14 7.14 -6.39 -4.55
C TYR A 14 7.82 -5.41 -5.53
N GLU A 15 8.59 -5.90 -6.49
CA GLU A 15 9.20 -5.08 -7.54
C GLU A 15 8.15 -4.29 -8.33
N TRP A 16 7.06 -4.96 -8.72
CA TRP A 16 5.97 -4.30 -9.42
C TRP A 16 5.35 -3.17 -8.58
N ILE A 17 5.12 -3.40 -7.28
CA ILE A 17 4.61 -2.36 -6.36
C ILE A 17 5.57 -1.18 -6.30
N VAL A 18 6.87 -1.42 -6.13
CA VAL A 18 7.88 -0.36 -6.08
C VAL A 18 7.86 0.46 -7.36
N ILE A 19 7.86 -0.19 -8.53
CA ILE A 19 7.78 0.49 -9.83
C ILE A 19 6.51 1.34 -9.94
N GLN A 20 5.35 0.84 -9.47
CA GLN A 20 4.11 1.63 -9.50
C GLN A 20 4.15 2.81 -8.53
N LEU A 21 4.82 2.68 -7.38
CA LEU A 21 4.94 3.75 -6.39
C LEU A 21 6.01 4.78 -6.76
N THR A 22 7.02 4.43 -7.56
CA THR A 22 8.11 5.34 -7.96
C THR A 22 8.05 5.71 -9.43
N LYS A 23 6.87 5.63 -10.05
CA LYS A 23 6.69 5.92 -11.48
C LYS A 23 7.01 7.37 -11.85
N ARG A 24 6.86 8.30 -10.90
CA ARG A 24 7.16 9.72 -11.08
C ARG A 24 8.44 10.11 -10.36
N GLU A 25 9.17 11.02 -10.96
CA GLU A 25 10.35 11.65 -10.36
C GLU A 25 9.96 12.48 -9.12
N PRO A 26 10.89 12.67 -8.18
CA PRO A 26 10.66 13.53 -7.02
C PRO A 26 10.46 14.99 -7.48
N GLN A 27 9.67 15.74 -6.72
CA GLN A 27 9.49 17.17 -6.97
C GLN A 27 10.65 17.93 -6.31
N ILE A 28 11.41 18.67 -7.12
CA ILE A 28 12.58 19.44 -6.69
C ILE A 28 12.22 20.93 -6.64
N ASP A 29 12.66 21.64 -5.60
CA ASP A 29 12.51 23.10 -5.48
C ASP A 29 13.54 23.85 -6.34
N TYR A 30 13.40 25.18 -6.43
CA TYR A 30 14.33 26.03 -7.19
C TYR A 30 15.78 26.01 -6.66
N GLN A 31 16.00 25.49 -5.45
CA GLN A 31 17.31 25.36 -4.82
C GLN A 31 17.90 23.95 -4.98
N GLY A 32 17.25 23.07 -5.75
CA GLY A 32 17.71 21.70 -5.97
C GLY A 32 17.36 20.73 -4.83
N ARG A 33 16.54 21.14 -3.86
CA ARG A 33 16.16 20.28 -2.72
C ARG A 33 14.88 19.52 -3.04
N VAL A 34 14.81 18.27 -2.59
CA VAL A 34 13.61 17.44 -2.74
C VAL A 34 12.51 17.97 -1.82
N GLN A 35 11.45 18.50 -2.43
CA GLN A 35 10.26 18.97 -1.72
C GLN A 35 9.24 17.84 -1.48
N LYS A 36 9.15 16.91 -2.44
CA LYS A 36 8.33 15.69 -2.33
C LYS A 36 9.08 14.52 -2.94
N GLY A 37 9.09 13.38 -2.26
CA GLY A 37 9.68 12.15 -2.81
C GLY A 37 8.87 11.58 -3.98
N SER A 38 9.49 10.71 -4.79
CA SER A 38 8.83 10.01 -5.91
C SER A 38 7.54 9.30 -5.53
N VAL A 39 7.49 8.70 -4.33
CA VAL A 39 6.30 8.01 -3.83
C VAL A 39 5.14 8.98 -3.62
N GLU A 40 5.39 10.09 -2.95
CA GLU A 40 4.36 11.10 -2.67
C GLU A 40 3.81 11.72 -3.95
N VAL A 41 4.70 12.08 -4.88
CA VAL A 41 4.31 12.62 -6.18
C VAL A 41 3.50 11.60 -6.96
N THR A 42 3.90 10.33 -6.93
CA THR A 42 3.17 9.26 -7.62
C THR A 42 1.79 9.02 -7.02
N LEU A 43 1.67 8.97 -5.69
CA LEU A 43 0.40 8.80 -4.98
C LEU A 43 -0.59 9.95 -5.26
N GLN A 44 -0.11 11.20 -5.28
CA GLN A 44 -0.94 12.37 -5.62
C GLN A 44 -1.59 12.29 -7.01
N HIS A 45 -0.97 11.55 -7.93
CA HIS A 45 -1.44 11.40 -9.31
C HIS A 45 -1.94 9.99 -9.63
N MET A 46 -2.05 9.13 -8.62
CA MET A 46 -2.41 7.74 -8.80
C MET A 46 -3.92 7.62 -9.05
N ARG A 47 -4.29 6.81 -10.04
CA ARG A 47 -5.70 6.46 -10.26
C ARG A 47 -6.16 5.49 -9.18
N ASN A 48 -7.40 5.65 -8.71
CA ASN A 48 -8.01 4.75 -7.72
C ASN A 48 -7.87 3.27 -8.10
N SER A 49 -8.07 2.92 -9.38
CA SER A 49 -7.94 1.54 -9.86
C SER A 49 -6.51 0.97 -9.73
N THR A 50 -5.48 1.81 -9.87
CA THR A 50 -4.09 1.40 -9.60
C THR A 50 -3.85 1.27 -8.10
N GLY A 51 -4.37 2.19 -7.30
CA GLY A 51 -4.28 2.14 -5.83
C GLY A 51 -4.89 0.87 -5.24
N VAL A 52 -6.09 0.49 -5.71
CA VAL A 52 -6.75 -0.76 -5.31
C VAL A 52 -5.89 -1.97 -5.64
N LYS A 53 -5.34 -2.06 -6.87
CA LYS A 53 -4.45 -3.16 -7.27
C LYS A 53 -3.18 -3.25 -6.42
N ILE A 54 -2.61 -2.12 -6.03
CA ILE A 54 -1.45 -2.08 -5.12
C ILE A 54 -1.87 -2.61 -3.75
N ALA A 55 -3.00 -2.16 -3.20
CA ALA A 55 -3.50 -2.63 -1.91
C ALA A 55 -3.78 -4.14 -1.90
N GLU A 56 -4.39 -4.67 -2.95
CA GLU A 56 -4.62 -6.11 -3.13
C GLU A 56 -3.31 -6.91 -3.12
N LYS A 57 -2.28 -6.44 -3.84
CA LYS A 57 -0.97 -7.11 -3.86
C LYS A 57 -0.25 -7.00 -2.51
N LEU A 58 -0.34 -5.87 -1.81
CA LEU A 58 0.19 -5.73 -0.45
C LEU A 58 -0.47 -6.71 0.52
N LEU A 59 -1.78 -6.90 0.42
CA LEU A 59 -2.51 -7.89 1.22
C LEU A 59 -2.07 -9.32 0.90
N GLN A 60 -1.88 -9.65 -0.38
CA GLN A 60 -1.36 -10.95 -0.80
C GLN A 60 0.06 -11.21 -0.27
N LEU A 61 0.93 -10.20 -0.33
CA LEU A 61 2.28 -10.26 0.24
C LEU A 61 2.23 -10.49 1.75
N TYR A 62 1.36 -9.77 2.46
CA TYR A 62 1.15 -9.97 3.90
C TYR A 62 0.78 -11.43 4.20
N TYR A 63 -0.23 -11.99 3.54
CA TYR A 63 -0.63 -13.38 3.77
C TYR A 63 0.41 -14.41 3.35
N ALA A 64 1.22 -14.10 2.34
CA ALA A 64 2.30 -15.00 1.93
C ALA A 64 3.44 -15.02 2.94
N ILE A 65 3.83 -13.84 3.46
CA ILE A 65 4.83 -13.72 4.52
C ILE A 65 4.31 -14.35 5.81
N ASP A 66 3.07 -14.08 6.20
CA ASP A 66 2.47 -14.67 7.40
C ASP A 66 2.47 -16.21 7.33
N ARG A 67 2.06 -16.79 6.19
CA ARG A 67 2.14 -18.26 5.98
C ARG A 67 3.56 -18.80 6.02
N TYR A 68 4.54 -18.03 5.53
CA TYR A 68 5.95 -18.42 5.55
C TYR A 68 6.52 -18.41 6.98
N VAL A 69 6.19 -17.40 7.77
CA VAL A 69 6.67 -17.23 9.15
C VAL A 69 5.90 -18.14 10.12
N ASN A 70 4.59 -18.33 9.90
CA ASN A 70 3.67 -19.08 10.77
C ASN A 70 3.08 -20.31 10.05
N PRO A 71 3.87 -21.33 9.70
CA PRO A 71 3.39 -22.50 8.94
C PRO A 71 2.36 -23.36 9.69
N ARG A 72 2.14 -23.12 10.98
CA ARG A 72 1.15 -23.80 11.83
C ARG A 72 0.01 -22.87 12.32
N GLY A 73 0.00 -21.61 11.88
CA GLY A 73 -1.02 -20.64 12.27
C GLY A 73 -2.31 -20.85 11.49
N GLN A 74 -3.44 -20.99 12.19
CA GLN A 74 -4.76 -20.73 11.62
C GLN A 74 -4.73 -19.35 10.93
N PRO A 75 -5.34 -19.15 9.76
CA PRO A 75 -5.31 -17.87 9.06
C PRO A 75 -5.74 -16.78 10.04
N THR A 76 -4.81 -15.88 10.41
CA THR A 76 -5.16 -14.73 11.24
C THR A 76 -6.10 -13.90 10.41
N THR A 77 -7.39 -14.09 10.66
CA THR A 77 -8.41 -13.19 10.19
C THR A 77 -8.00 -11.84 10.75
N LEU A 78 -7.79 -10.84 9.90
CA LEU A 78 -7.78 -9.45 10.32
C LEU A 78 -9.18 -9.17 10.85
N THR A 79 -9.46 -9.62 12.07
CA THR A 79 -10.66 -9.20 12.79
C THR A 79 -10.42 -7.73 13.01
N ASN A 80 -11.21 -6.91 12.30
CA ASN A 80 -11.40 -5.51 12.61
C ASN A 80 -11.88 -5.41 14.07
N LYS A 81 -10.95 -5.46 15.02
CA LYS A 81 -11.07 -4.72 16.27
C LYS A 81 -10.80 -3.27 15.89
N VAL A 82 -11.75 -2.71 15.14
CA VAL A 82 -11.93 -1.26 15.05
C VAL A 82 -12.33 -0.85 16.46
N THR A 83 -11.33 -0.61 17.30
CA THR A 83 -11.52 0.25 18.45
C THR A 83 -11.96 1.57 17.86
N LYS A 84 -13.22 1.92 18.12
CA LYS A 84 -13.88 3.15 17.70
C LYS A 84 -12.99 4.36 18.02
N ASN A 85 -12.14 4.74 17.07
CA ASN A 85 -11.39 6.00 17.00
C ASN A 85 -10.45 5.99 15.77
N SER A 86 -11.01 6.08 14.55
CA SER A 86 -10.31 6.71 13.41
C SER A 86 -11.21 6.88 12.19
N LEU A 87 -11.93 8.00 12.18
CA LEU A 87 -12.14 8.98 11.08
C LEU A 87 -12.37 8.56 9.61
N PHE A 88 -12.43 7.29 9.22
CA PHE A 88 -12.67 6.93 7.82
C PHE A 88 -13.58 5.69 7.71
N ASP A 89 -14.88 5.92 7.86
CA ASP A 89 -15.90 5.01 7.35
C ASP A 89 -16.17 5.37 5.88
N PHE A 90 -15.62 4.58 4.97
CA PHE A 90 -16.01 4.59 3.56
C PHE A 90 -17.06 3.51 3.34
N ASP A 91 -18.28 3.91 2.99
CA ASP A 91 -19.30 2.97 2.52
C ASP A 91 -19.07 2.59 1.05
N ALA A 92 -19.58 1.43 0.66
CA ALA A 92 -19.47 0.88 -0.69
C ALA A 92 -20.23 1.70 -1.77
N SER A 93 -20.73 2.89 -1.45
CA SER A 93 -21.37 3.81 -2.39
C SER A 93 -20.53 5.06 -2.70
N GLY A 94 -19.36 5.21 -2.07
CA GLY A 94 -18.43 6.28 -2.41
C GLY A 94 -18.94 7.70 -2.13
N THR A 95 -19.91 7.88 -1.23
CA THR A 95 -20.38 9.22 -0.83
C THR A 95 -20.10 9.49 0.64
N LYS A 96 -19.34 10.57 0.91
CA LYS A 96 -19.04 11.02 2.27
C LYS A 96 -20.31 11.62 2.89
N LYS A 97 -20.85 11.03 3.96
CA LYS A 97 -21.81 11.73 4.82
C LYS A 97 -21.06 12.64 5.79
N SER A 98 -21.27 13.94 5.64
CA SER A 98 -20.96 14.93 6.67
C SER A 98 -22.10 14.91 7.69
N THR A 99 -21.80 14.65 8.96
CA THR A 99 -22.74 14.88 10.06
C THR A 99 -22.17 15.97 10.96
N SER A 100 -22.93 17.06 11.10
CA SER A 100 -22.82 18.05 12.18
C SER A 100 -23.08 17.44 13.54
#